data_AF-X1K7X1-F1
#
_entry.id   AF-X1K7X1-F1
#
_cell.length_a   1.000
_cell.length_b   1.000
_cell.length_c   1.000
_cell.angle_alpha   90.00
_cell.angle_beta   90.00
_cell.angle_gamma   90.00
#
_symmetry.space_group_name_H-M   'P 1'
#
loop_
_entity.id
_entity.type
_entity.pdbx_description
1 polymer ?
#
loop_
_entity_poly.entity_id
_entity_poly.type
_entity_poly.pdbx_seq_one_letter_code
_entity_poly.pdbx_strand_id
1 'polypeptide(L)'
;MRSKKLKWKRVDDSYDLELVNPEITSTRVLKKLLVVVEDIESWGRHFNQEASSEFNRWLQNLDTPLKEQAYARLSNWFLCDMKFIRETDLGIASGYFWDALFCTRPEKRLTKPERDHKILPEKFALWWPKQLRC
;
A
#
# COMPACT_ATOMS: atom_id res chain seq x y z
N MET A 1 0.85 -22.92 4.63
CA MET A 1 2.13 -22.19 4.81
C MET A 1 1.82 -20.73 5.09
N ARG A 2 2.22 -20.18 6.25
CA ARG A 2 2.14 -18.72 6.47
C ARG A 2 3.18 -18.05 5.57
N SER A 3 2.74 -17.19 4.66
CA SER A 3 3.66 -16.36 3.88
C SER A 3 4.50 -15.51 4.83
N LYS A 4 5.83 -15.53 4.69
CA LYS A 4 6.70 -14.61 5.44
C LYS A 4 6.29 -13.19 5.07
N LYS A 5 5.98 -12.37 6.08
CA LYS A 5 5.63 -10.95 5.87
C LYS A 5 6.88 -10.17 5.49
N LEU A 6 6.71 -9.20 4.59
CA LEU A 6 7.78 -8.30 4.18
C LEU A 6 8.20 -7.41 5.36
N LYS A 7 9.50 -7.16 5.44
CA LYS A 7 10.12 -6.32 6.47
C LYS A 7 10.48 -5.00 5.85
N TRP A 8 10.24 -3.92 6.56
CA TRP A 8 10.38 -2.57 6.01
C TRP A 8 11.18 -1.69 6.97
N LYS A 9 11.98 -0.79 6.41
CA LYS A 9 12.54 0.36 7.11
C LYS A 9 11.99 1.64 6.47
N ARG A 10 11.94 2.71 7.25
CA ARG A 10 11.54 4.02 6.75
C ARG A 10 12.80 4.75 6.29
N VAL A 11 12.73 5.43 5.16
CA VAL A 11 13.78 6.35 4.71
C VAL A 11 13.79 7.59 5.62
N ASP A 12 14.98 8.03 6.03
CA ASP A 12 15.14 9.19 6.90
C ASP A 12 14.46 10.44 6.32
N ASP A 13 13.88 11.25 7.21
CA ASP A 13 13.18 12.49 6.88
C ASP A 13 12.04 12.39 5.84
N SER A 14 11.57 11.17 5.56
CA SER A 14 10.42 10.93 4.68
C SER A 14 9.49 9.83 5.23
N TYR A 15 8.46 9.51 4.47
CA TYR A 15 7.60 8.35 4.70
C TYR A 15 7.79 7.28 3.62
N ASP A 16 8.82 7.40 2.77
CA ASP A 16 9.17 6.35 1.84
C ASP A 16 9.65 5.11 2.61
N LEU A 17 9.40 3.92 2.04
CA LEU A 17 9.66 2.64 2.69
C LEU A 17 10.63 1.81 1.87
N GLU A 18 11.73 1.38 2.49
CA GLU A 18 12.68 0.45 1.88
C GLU A 18 12.42 -0.95 2.38
N LEU A 19 12.45 -1.90 1.46
CA LEU A 19 12.31 -3.31 1.79
C LEU A 19 13.62 -3.80 2.43
N VAL A 20 13.50 -4.58 3.50
CA VAL A 20 14.64 -5.26 4.13
C VAL A 20 14.81 -6.62 3.45
N ASN A 21 16.03 -6.92 3.02
CA ASN A 21 16.42 -8.12 2.28
C ASN A 21 15.60 -8.29 0.97
N PRO A 22 15.67 -7.32 0.04
CA PRO A 22 14.96 -7.38 -1.23
C PRO A 22 15.33 -8.61 -2.08
N GLU A 23 16.56 -9.09 -1.99
CA GLU A 23 17.12 -10.18 -2.77
C GLU A 23 16.45 -11.55 -2.53
N ILE A 24 15.83 -11.74 -1.36
CA ILE A 24 15.12 -12.99 -1.02
C ILE A 24 13.59 -12.88 -1.21
N THR A 25 13.09 -11.74 -1.68
CA THR A 25 11.65 -11.48 -1.77
C THR A 25 11.09 -11.88 -3.12
N SER A 26 10.11 -12.80 -3.12
CA SER A 26 9.38 -13.15 -4.34
C SER A 26 8.30 -12.13 -4.67
N THR A 27 8.40 -11.46 -5.82
CA THR A 27 7.39 -10.50 -6.29
C THR A 27 6.19 -11.15 -6.98
N ARG A 28 6.18 -12.48 -7.18
CA ARG A 28 5.18 -13.13 -8.05
C ARG A 28 3.75 -12.90 -7.58
N VAL A 29 3.51 -13.02 -6.28
CA VAL A 29 2.17 -12.80 -5.69
C VAL A 29 1.81 -11.32 -5.73
N LEU A 30 2.77 -10.44 -5.42
CA LEU A 30 2.55 -8.99 -5.43
C LEU A 30 2.18 -8.48 -6.82
N LYS A 31 2.88 -8.92 -7.86
CA LYS A 31 2.58 -8.56 -9.25
C LYS A 31 1.17 -9.02 -9.66
N LYS A 32 0.76 -10.23 -9.28
CA LYS A 32 -0.60 -10.72 -9.54
C LYS A 32 -1.67 -9.90 -8.84
N LEU A 33 -1.45 -9.53 -7.58
CA LEU A 33 -2.39 -8.69 -6.83
C LEU A 33 -2.46 -7.28 -7.39
N LEU A 34 -1.33 -6.71 -7.81
CA LEU A 34 -1.30 -5.40 -8.46
C LEU A 34 -2.10 -5.39 -9.77
N VAL A 35 -1.91 -6.39 -10.64
CA VAL A 35 -2.70 -6.52 -11.89
C VAL A 35 -4.21 -6.54 -11.59
N VAL A 36 -4.63 -7.29 -10.56
CA VAL A 36 -6.05 -7.30 -10.15
C VAL A 36 -6.51 -5.90 -9.71
N VAL A 37 -5.71 -5.17 -8.93
CA VAL A 37 -6.04 -3.81 -8.51
C VAL A 37 -6.11 -2.84 -9.71
N GLU A 38 -5.27 -3.03 -10.72
CA GLU A 38 -5.22 -2.19 -11.93
C GLU A 38 -6.39 -2.44 -12.89
N ASP A 39 -6.81 -3.71 -13.02
CA ASP A 39 -7.84 -4.13 -13.97
C ASP A 39 -9.27 -3.86 -13.46
N ILE A 40 -9.47 -3.66 -12.16
CA ILE A 40 -10.79 -3.43 -11.59
C ILE A 40 -11.24 -1.98 -11.81
N GLU A 41 -12.42 -1.83 -12.39
CA GLU A 41 -13.21 -0.60 -12.34
C GLU A 41 -14.26 -0.68 -11.22
N SER A 42 -14.45 0.40 -10.47
CA SER A 42 -15.49 0.50 -9.46
C SER A 42 -16.15 1.87 -9.52
N TRP A 43 -17.44 1.91 -9.89
CA TRP A 43 -18.22 3.14 -10.04
C TRP A 43 -17.61 4.16 -11.02
N GLY A 44 -17.11 3.72 -12.17
CA GLY A 44 -16.46 4.61 -13.13
C GLY A 44 -15.08 5.10 -12.70
N ARG A 45 -14.50 4.50 -11.65
CA ARG A 45 -13.18 4.87 -11.12
C ARG A 45 -12.25 3.67 -11.17
N HIS A 46 -11.00 3.94 -11.55
CA HIS A 46 -9.91 2.99 -11.52
C HIS A 46 -8.95 3.28 -10.37
N PHE A 47 -8.06 2.34 -10.10
CA PHE A 47 -6.90 2.62 -9.27
C PHE A 47 -6.05 3.76 -9.86
N ASN A 48 -5.39 4.53 -9.00
CA ASN A 48 -4.64 5.69 -9.43
C ASN A 48 -3.42 5.29 -10.27
N GLN A 49 -3.30 5.84 -11.49
CA GLN A 49 -2.26 5.48 -12.45
C GLN A 49 -0.84 5.79 -11.95
N GLU A 50 -0.63 6.89 -11.23
CA GLU A 50 0.69 7.22 -10.66
C GLU A 50 1.08 6.24 -9.56
N ALA A 51 0.13 5.84 -8.71
CA ALA A 51 0.35 4.82 -7.68
C ALA A 51 0.64 3.45 -8.29
N SER A 52 -0.12 3.05 -9.32
CA SER A 52 0.14 1.83 -10.11
C SER A 52 1.53 1.85 -10.74
N SER A 53 1.90 2.96 -11.40
CA SER A 53 3.22 3.13 -12.02
C SER A 53 4.36 3.00 -11.00
N GLU A 54 4.17 3.59 -9.82
CA GLU A 54 5.11 3.51 -8.71
C GLU A 54 5.23 2.08 -8.15
N PHE A 55 4.13 1.35 -7.97
CA PHE A 55 4.19 -0.05 -7.56
C PHE A 55 4.87 -0.93 -8.61
N ASN A 56 4.61 -0.72 -9.90
CA ASN A 56 5.28 -1.43 -10.98
C ASN A 56 6.78 -1.17 -10.99
N ARG A 57 7.19 0.11 -10.89
CA ARG A 57 8.59 0.53 -10.77
C ARG A 57 9.27 -0.17 -9.59
N TRP A 58 8.65 -0.13 -8.41
CA TRP A 58 9.18 -0.78 -7.22
C TRP A 58 9.25 -2.31 -7.36
N LEU A 59 8.23 -2.97 -7.92
CA LEU A 59 8.23 -4.43 -8.16
C LEU A 59 9.21 -4.90 -9.25
N GLN A 60 9.76 -3.97 -10.05
CA GLN A 60 10.85 -4.24 -10.99
C GLN A 60 12.22 -4.07 -10.32
N ASN A 61 12.33 -3.23 -9.29
CA ASN A 61 13.56 -2.96 -8.57
C ASN A 61 13.31 -2.72 -7.07
N LEU A 62 13.31 -3.82 -6.30
CA LEU A 62 12.99 -3.82 -4.86
C LEU A 62 14.04 -3.11 -3.99
N ASP A 63 15.24 -2.86 -4.52
CA ASP A 63 16.30 -2.12 -3.81
C ASP A 63 15.99 -0.62 -3.69
N THR A 64 15.01 -0.13 -4.44
CA THR A 64 14.57 1.26 -4.37
C THR A 64 13.47 1.46 -3.34
N PRO A 65 13.39 2.62 -2.68
CA PRO A 65 12.27 2.91 -1.78
C PRO A 65 10.93 2.89 -2.51
N LEU A 66 9.92 2.28 -1.91
CA LEU A 66 8.51 2.44 -2.27
C LEU A 66 8.06 3.82 -1.78
N LYS A 67 7.57 4.64 -2.71
CA LYS A 67 7.22 6.02 -2.43
C LYS A 67 5.89 6.17 -1.68
N GLU A 68 5.83 7.13 -0.77
CA GLU A 68 4.70 7.30 0.16
C GLU A 68 3.33 7.41 -0.51
N GLN A 69 3.26 8.11 -1.65
CA GLN A 69 2.01 8.38 -2.36
C GLN A 69 1.32 7.11 -2.82
N ALA A 70 2.07 6.06 -3.16
CA ALA A 70 1.51 4.85 -3.74
C ALA A 70 0.75 4.04 -2.68
N TYR A 71 1.39 3.75 -1.54
CA TYR A 71 0.72 3.03 -0.47
C TYR A 71 -0.30 3.93 0.25
N ALA A 72 -0.09 5.24 0.32
CA ALA A 72 -1.09 6.19 0.80
C ALA A 72 -2.41 6.06 0.01
N ARG A 73 -2.33 6.14 -1.32
CA ARG A 73 -3.50 6.02 -2.22
C ARG A 73 -4.11 4.63 -2.20
N LEU A 74 -3.30 3.58 -2.08
CA LEU A 74 -3.79 2.21 -1.88
C LEU A 74 -4.64 2.10 -0.61
N SER A 75 -4.16 2.66 0.50
CA SER A 75 -4.85 2.60 1.78
C SER A 75 -6.23 3.28 1.75
N ASN A 76 -6.39 4.32 0.92
CA ASN A 76 -7.63 5.08 0.85
C ASN A 76 -8.82 4.27 0.33
N TRP A 77 -8.59 3.23 -0.47
CA TRP A 77 -9.67 2.41 -1.03
C TRP A 77 -10.37 1.57 0.03
N PHE A 78 -9.62 0.89 0.90
CA PHE A 78 -10.19 0.09 1.98
C PHE A 78 -10.39 0.86 3.30
N LEU A 79 -9.89 2.10 3.40
CA LEU A 79 -10.13 3.01 4.53
C LEU A 79 -11.03 4.20 4.18
N CYS A 80 -11.68 4.20 3.02
CA CYS A 80 -12.60 5.26 2.62
C CYS A 80 -13.69 5.45 3.69
N ASP A 81 -14.09 6.69 4.01
CA ASP A 81 -15.13 6.94 5.01
C ASP A 81 -16.49 6.38 4.58
N MET A 82 -16.72 6.35 3.27
CA MET A 82 -17.92 5.76 2.67
C MET A 82 -17.83 4.23 2.65
N LYS A 83 -18.68 3.58 3.46
CA LYS A 83 -18.73 2.11 3.58
C LYS A 83 -18.88 1.41 2.22
N PHE A 84 -19.78 1.90 1.37
CA PHE A 84 -20.05 1.28 0.06
C PHE A 84 -18.85 1.33 -0.90
N ILE A 85 -17.89 2.26 -0.72
CA ILE A 85 -16.65 2.28 -1.50
C ILE A 85 -15.69 1.19 -1.00
N ARG A 86 -15.56 1.02 0.31
CA ARG A 86 -14.69 -0.01 0.91
C ARG A 86 -15.08 -1.43 0.51
N GLU A 87 -16.36 -1.65 0.27
CA GLU A 87 -16.96 -2.94 -0.09
C GLU A 87 -16.98 -3.20 -1.61
N THR A 88 -16.47 -2.28 -2.43
CA THR A 88 -16.26 -2.53 -3.85
C THR A 88 -15.15 -3.55 -4.08
N ASP A 89 -15.16 -4.20 -5.23
CA ASP A 89 -14.09 -5.11 -5.65
C ASP A 89 -12.72 -4.42 -5.60
N LEU A 90 -12.64 -3.14 -5.98
CA LEU A 90 -11.39 -2.37 -5.90
C LEU A 90 -10.96 -2.10 -4.46
N GLY A 91 -11.92 -1.79 -3.57
CA GLY A 91 -11.69 -1.67 -2.13
C GLY A 91 -11.11 -2.94 -1.53
N ILE A 92 -11.75 -4.08 -1.84
CA ILE A 92 -11.34 -5.40 -1.35
C ILE A 92 -9.97 -5.79 -1.92
N ALA A 93 -9.76 -5.66 -3.23
CA ALA A 93 -8.49 -5.97 -3.88
C ALA A 93 -7.33 -5.11 -3.35
N SER A 94 -7.58 -3.82 -3.12
CA SER A 94 -6.60 -2.92 -2.50
C SER A 94 -6.20 -3.37 -1.10
N GLY A 95 -7.17 -3.89 -0.33
CA GLY A 95 -6.93 -4.48 0.98
C GLY A 95 -6.08 -5.75 0.92
N TYR A 96 -6.33 -6.64 -0.05
CA TYR A 96 -5.51 -7.84 -0.25
C TYR A 96 -4.09 -7.51 -0.70
N PHE A 97 -3.93 -6.53 -1.58
CA PHE A 97 -2.61 -6.09 -1.99
C PHE A 97 -1.85 -5.46 -0.81
N TRP A 98 -2.52 -4.64 0.00
CA TRP A 98 -1.97 -4.12 1.25
C TRP A 98 -1.51 -5.23 2.19
N ASP A 99 -2.33 -6.26 2.42
CA ASP A 99 -1.99 -7.35 3.35
C ASP A 99 -0.84 -8.24 2.85
N ALA A 100 -0.57 -8.22 1.54
CA ALA A 100 0.60 -8.89 0.97
C ALA A 100 1.88 -8.07 1.17
N LEU A 101 1.78 -6.74 1.16
CA LEU A 101 2.90 -5.82 1.36
C LEU A 101 3.23 -5.63 2.84
N PHE A 102 2.21 -5.40 3.66
CA PHE A 102 2.31 -4.98 5.04
C PHE A 102 1.72 -6.03 5.97
N CYS A 103 2.12 -6.00 7.24
CA CYS A 103 1.65 -6.98 8.19
C CYS A 103 0.41 -6.53 8.95
N THR A 104 0.14 -5.22 8.97
CA THR A 104 -0.99 -4.63 9.66
C THR A 104 -1.59 -3.50 8.85
N ARG A 105 -2.92 -3.35 8.93
CA ARG A 105 -3.64 -2.24 8.31
C ARG A 105 -3.67 -1.04 9.25
N PRO A 106 -3.57 0.20 8.74
CA PRO A 106 -3.86 1.39 9.53
C PRO A 106 -5.32 1.36 9.99
N GLU A 107 -5.60 1.88 11.19
CA GLU A 107 -6.98 1.97 11.71
C GLU A 107 -7.79 3.09 11.06
N LYS A 108 -7.09 4.10 10.53
CA LYS A 108 -7.66 5.28 9.88
C LYS A 108 -6.80 5.62 8.67
N ARG A 109 -7.38 6.36 7.72
CA ARG A 109 -6.65 6.86 6.54
C ARG A 109 -5.33 7.51 6.97
N LEU A 110 -4.28 7.19 6.24
CA LEU A 110 -2.97 7.81 6.43
C LEU A 110 -2.90 9.23 5.85
N THR A 111 -3.93 9.65 5.12
CA THR A 111 -3.99 10.93 4.41
C THR A 111 -5.26 11.70 4.74
N LYS A 112 -5.32 12.97 4.35
CA LYS A 112 -6.58 13.75 4.33
C LYS A 112 -7.32 13.51 3.02
N PRO A 113 -8.67 13.54 2.99
CA PRO A 113 -9.43 13.42 1.74
C PRO A 113 -9.00 14.39 0.64
N GLU A 114 -8.65 15.63 0.99
CA GLU A 114 -8.27 16.69 0.05
C GLU A 114 -6.81 16.58 -0.42
N ARG A 115 -6.00 15.75 0.25
CA ARG A 115 -4.59 15.48 -0.08
C ARG A 115 -4.31 14.00 0.09
N ASP A 116 -4.94 13.22 -0.78
CA ASP A 116 -5.03 11.76 -0.74
C ASP A 116 -3.70 10.99 -0.90
N HIS A 117 -2.62 11.71 -1.22
CA HIS A 117 -1.29 11.18 -1.49
C HIS A 117 -0.25 11.56 -0.43
N LYS A 118 -0.53 12.53 0.46
CA LYS A 118 0.43 13.00 1.45
C LYS A 118 0.14 12.39 2.81
N ILE A 119 1.12 11.68 3.35
CA ILE A 119 1.01 11.06 4.67
C ILE A 119 0.86 12.13 5.77
N LEU A 120 -0.04 11.85 6.70
CA LEU A 120 -0.20 12.58 7.94
C LEU A 120 0.75 12.02 9.00
N PRO A 121 1.68 12.84 9.53
CA PRO A 121 2.65 12.39 10.53
C PRO A 121 2.01 11.67 11.72
N GLU A 122 0.91 12.21 12.24
CA GLU A 122 0.21 11.68 13.39
C GLU A 122 -0.49 10.34 13.12
N LYS A 123 -0.92 10.09 11.88
CA LYS A 123 -1.55 8.81 11.49
C LYS A 123 -0.48 7.75 11.25
N PHE A 124 0.59 8.13 10.58
CA PHE A 124 1.73 7.26 10.37
C PHE A 124 2.37 6.83 11.69
N ALA A 125 2.56 7.75 12.63
CA ALA A 125 3.13 7.46 13.96
C ALA A 125 2.32 6.43 14.77
N LEU A 126 1.03 6.26 14.49
CA LEU A 126 0.18 5.23 15.12
C LEU A 126 0.29 3.86 14.44
N TRP A 127 0.43 3.85 13.11
CA TRP A 127 0.51 2.62 12.32
C TRP A 127 1.91 2.02 12.31
N TRP A 128 2.94 2.84 12.13
CA TRP A 128 4.31 2.39 11.90
C TRP A 128 4.89 1.51 13.01
N PRO A 129 4.72 1.82 14.32
CA PRO A 129 5.19 0.94 15.38
C PRO A 129 4.51 -0.44 15.37
N LYS A 130 3.27 -0.55 14.86
CA LYS A 130 2.57 -1.83 14.71
C LYS A 130 3.15 -2.61 13.52
N GLN A 131 3.44 -1.92 12.42
CA GLN A 131 4.09 -2.49 11.25
C GLN A 131 5.49 -3.06 11.56
N LEU A 132 6.24 -2.41 12.45
CA LEU A 132 7.58 -2.86 12.87
C LEU A 132 7.59 -4.06 13.84
N ARG A 133 6.47 -4.37 14.50
CA ARG A 133 6.36 -5.51 15.44
C ARG A 133 6.18 -6.85 14.73
N CYS A 134 6.00 -6.80 13.42
CA CYS A 134 6.01 -7.95 12.55
C CYS A 134 7.45 -8.25 12.18
#